data_AF-A0A2I0LZ59-F1
#
_entry.id   AF-A0A2I0LZ59-F1
#
_cell.length_a   1.000
_cell.length_b   1.000
_cell.length_c   1.000
_cell.angle_alpha   90.00
_cell.angle_beta   90.00
_cell.angle_gamma   90.00
#
_symmetry.space_group_name_H-M   'P 1'
#
loop_
_entity.id
_entity.type
_entity.pdbx_description
1 polymer ?
#
loop_
_entity_poly.entity_id
_entity_poly.type
_entity_poly.pdbx_seq_one_letter_code
_entity_poly.pdbx_strand_id
1 'polypeptide(L)'
;MTGFLSDLVQYQGLFQMISVLGIGGTFQIGFQISSITYMSQHVKAFINETWLERYGYPLHQDNLLLLWSITVSIFGIGGLLGSSGSRYLTAKYGKKKCLLCNNLLMIVAASIMGCSNTARSFEMILIGRFMCGISAGLCVPLHHQYLGEISPRKMRGFANSTASFFWSLGKAIGQISGQRELLGSQALWPMLMASCGLPALVQLVTLPFFPESPPYLLMHKGDQEGCKKAIRQLWGEGHHQAEIDDIMREKATMKNTKILSVLEIMKEPAFRWQLYTIVTLTATMQLCGINADLFLHF
;
A
#
# COMPACT_ATOMS: atom_id res chain seq x y z
N MET A 1 -14.43 -4.45 -30.19
CA MET A 1 -15.03 -3.53 -29.20
C MET A 1 -16.21 -4.15 -28.44
N THR A 2 -17.03 -4.99 -29.09
CA THR A 2 -18.14 -5.75 -28.48
C THR A 2 -17.72 -6.79 -27.43
N GLY A 3 -16.56 -7.45 -27.59
CA GLY A 3 -16.04 -8.39 -26.58
C GLY A 3 -15.65 -7.73 -25.26
N PHE A 4 -15.02 -6.55 -25.31
CA PHE A 4 -14.56 -5.83 -24.11
C PHE A 4 -15.72 -5.33 -23.24
N LEU A 5 -16.82 -4.86 -23.84
CA LEU A 5 -18.01 -4.45 -23.10
C LEU A 5 -18.74 -5.65 -22.47
N SER A 6 -18.77 -6.79 -23.16
CA SER A 6 -19.31 -8.04 -22.62
C SER A 6 -18.47 -8.54 -21.42
N ASP A 7 -17.14 -8.47 -21.52
CA ASP A 7 -16.24 -8.80 -20.42
C ASP A 7 -16.42 -7.80 -19.25
N LEU A 8 -16.64 -6.51 -19.53
CA LEU A 8 -16.83 -5.49 -18.49
C LEU A 8 -18.09 -5.73 -17.66
N VAL A 9 -19.18 -6.17 -18.32
CA VAL A 9 -20.45 -6.51 -17.67
C VAL A 9 -20.33 -7.82 -16.90
N GLN A 10 -19.61 -8.81 -17.44
CA GLN A 10 -19.39 -10.10 -16.78
C GLN A 10 -18.50 -9.98 -15.52
N TYR A 11 -17.41 -9.21 -15.59
CA TYR A 11 -16.45 -9.04 -14.50
C TYR A 11 -16.68 -7.77 -13.65
N GLN A 12 -17.91 -7.25 -13.61
CA GLN A 12 -18.21 -5.99 -12.91
C GLN A 12 -17.76 -6.00 -11.44
N GLY A 13 -17.96 -7.11 -10.72
CA GLY A 13 -17.53 -7.26 -9.33
C GLY A 13 -16.01 -7.25 -9.16
N LEU A 14 -15.27 -7.83 -10.11
CA LEU A 14 -13.81 -7.73 -10.18
C LEU A 14 -13.39 -6.27 -10.33
N PHE A 15 -13.91 -5.53 -11.31
CA PHE A 15 -13.52 -4.13 -11.54
C PHE A 15 -13.80 -3.24 -10.33
N GLN A 16 -14.96 -3.39 -9.69
CA GLN A 16 -15.28 -2.67 -8.45
C GLN A 16 -14.27 -2.97 -7.34
N MET A 17 -13.89 -4.23 -7.19
CA MET A 17 -12.90 -4.64 -6.21
C MET A 17 -11.52 -4.08 -6.54
N ILE A 18 -11.10 -4.08 -7.81
CA ILE A 18 -9.84 -3.47 -8.26
C ILE A 18 -9.81 -1.99 -7.91
N SER A 19 -10.90 -1.26 -8.14
CA SER A 19 -10.99 0.16 -7.78
C SER A 19 -10.89 0.38 -6.26
N VAL A 20 -11.60 -0.42 -5.46
CA VAL A 20 -11.55 -0.34 -3.99
C VAL A 20 -10.16 -0.68 -3.45
N LEU A 21 -9.53 -1.71 -4.01
CA LEU A 21 -8.16 -2.07 -3.66
C LEU A 21 -7.17 -0.97 -4.05
N GLY A 22 -7.36 -0.39 -5.24
CA GLY A 22 -6.55 0.68 -5.80
C GLY A 22 -6.56 1.93 -4.93
N ILE A 23 -7.75 2.42 -4.60
CA ILE A 23 -7.96 3.67 -3.86
C ILE A 23 -7.40 3.60 -2.44
N GLY A 24 -7.68 2.54 -1.67
CA GLY A 24 -7.15 2.43 -0.30
C GLY A 24 -5.76 1.80 -0.20
N GLY A 25 -5.22 1.29 -1.31
CA GLY A 25 -3.91 0.66 -1.37
C GLY A 25 -2.87 1.53 -2.05
N THR A 26 -2.61 1.26 -3.32
CA THR A 26 -1.50 1.88 -4.06
C THR A 26 -1.67 3.38 -4.28
N PHE A 27 -2.92 3.86 -4.43
CA PHE A 27 -3.23 5.29 -4.49
C PHE A 27 -2.77 6.03 -3.23
N GLN A 28 -3.08 5.48 -2.05
CA GLN A 28 -2.73 6.08 -0.77
C GLN A 28 -1.21 6.20 -0.57
N ILE A 29 -0.46 5.20 -1.05
CA ILE A 29 1.00 5.22 -0.99
C ILE A 29 1.56 6.26 -1.95
N GLY A 30 1.05 6.32 -3.19
CA GLY A 30 1.43 7.35 -4.16
C GLY A 30 1.17 8.77 -3.63
N PHE A 31 0.01 8.98 -3.02
CA PHE A 31 -0.37 10.24 -2.39
C PHE A 31 0.62 10.64 -1.29
N GLN A 32 0.90 9.75 -0.34
CA GLN A 32 1.85 9.99 0.76
C GLN A 32 3.27 10.37 0.29
N ILE A 33 3.78 9.67 -0.73
CA ILE A 33 5.10 9.93 -1.31
C ILE A 33 5.15 11.32 -1.95
N SER A 34 4.06 11.75 -2.59
CA SER A 34 4.02 13.08 -3.20
C SER A 34 3.82 14.18 -2.15
N SER A 35 2.88 14.01 -1.22
CA SER A 35 2.51 15.08 -0.28
C SER A 35 3.70 15.52 0.57
N ILE A 36 4.59 14.61 0.99
CA ILE A 36 5.80 14.97 1.77
C ILE A 36 6.71 15.96 1.04
N THR A 37 6.88 15.81 -0.28
CA THR A 37 7.76 16.69 -1.06
C THR A 37 7.26 18.13 -1.00
N TYR A 38 5.96 18.35 -1.21
CA TYR A 38 5.36 19.69 -1.20
C TYR A 38 5.29 20.31 0.20
N MET A 39 5.12 19.50 1.24
CA MET A 39 5.10 20.01 2.62
C MET A 39 6.49 20.19 3.22
N SER A 40 7.56 19.92 2.49
CA SER A 40 8.93 19.96 3.04
C SER A 40 9.27 21.31 3.65
N GLN A 41 8.93 22.40 2.99
CA GLN A 41 9.14 23.76 3.50
C GLN A 41 8.29 24.02 4.77
N HIS A 42 7.02 23.60 4.77
CA HIS A 42 6.09 23.82 5.87
C HIS A 42 6.45 23.01 7.12
N VAL A 43 6.82 21.73 6.96
CA VAL A 43 7.24 20.87 8.06
C VAL A 43 8.56 21.36 8.65
N LYS A 44 9.51 21.80 7.82
CA LYS A 44 10.76 22.42 8.30
C LYS A 44 10.49 23.71 9.09
N ALA A 45 9.60 24.56 8.61
CA ALA A 45 9.19 25.77 9.34
C ALA A 45 8.55 25.41 10.69
N PHE A 46 7.63 24.45 10.72
CA PHE A 46 6.97 23.97 11.93
C PHE A 46 7.95 23.38 12.96
N ILE A 47 8.95 22.60 12.51
CA ILE A 47 10.00 22.06 13.38
C ILE A 47 10.80 23.22 14.02
N ASN A 48 11.16 24.22 13.23
CA ASN A 48 11.93 25.36 13.73
C ASN A 48 11.11 26.22 14.70
N GLU A 49 9.83 26.50 14.39
CA GLU A 49 8.91 27.21 15.28
C GLU A 49 8.71 26.47 16.61
N THR A 50 8.44 25.17 16.55
CA THR A 50 8.26 24.33 17.75
C THR A 50 9.53 24.29 18.60
N TRP A 51 10.70 24.25 17.97
CA TRP A 51 11.98 24.25 18.69
C TRP A 51 12.28 25.60 19.35
N LEU A 52 12.02 26.69 18.63
CA LEU A 52 12.16 28.05 19.15
C LEU A 52 11.28 28.25 20.39
N GLU A 53 10.04 27.80 20.36
CA GLU A 53 9.12 27.89 21.50
C GLU A 53 9.59 27.05 22.70
N ARG A 54 10.21 25.89 22.49
CA ARG A 54 10.65 24.99 23.57
C ARG A 54 11.99 25.38 24.18
N TYR A 55 12.93 25.84 23.38
CA TYR A 55 14.33 26.03 23.78
C TYR A 55 14.82 27.48 23.69
N GLY A 56 14.03 28.39 23.13
CA GLY A 56 14.33 29.83 23.07
C GLY A 56 15.37 30.25 22.04
N TYR A 57 15.87 29.35 21.20
CA TYR A 57 16.80 29.66 20.10
C TYR A 57 16.41 28.92 18.81
N PRO A 58 16.66 29.52 17.63
CA PRO A 58 16.33 28.89 16.35
C PRO A 58 17.27 27.71 16.06
N LEU A 59 16.74 26.70 15.38
CA LEU A 59 17.50 25.50 15.05
C LEU A 59 18.54 25.82 13.94
N HIS A 60 19.78 25.37 14.12
CA HIS A 60 20.80 25.48 13.08
C HIS A 60 20.38 24.69 11.82
N GLN A 61 20.71 25.20 10.62
CA GLN A 61 20.23 24.61 9.37
C GLN A 61 20.62 23.14 9.18
N ASP A 62 21.83 22.76 9.59
CA ASP A 62 22.30 21.36 9.50
C ASP A 62 21.44 20.42 10.35
N ASN A 63 21.09 20.83 11.58
CA ASN A 63 20.23 20.05 12.47
C ASN A 63 18.80 19.94 11.90
N LEU A 64 18.33 20.97 11.20
CA LEU A 64 16.99 20.99 10.61
C LEU A 64 16.92 20.02 9.43
N LEU A 65 17.97 20.01 8.60
CA LEU A 65 18.12 19.07 7.50
C LEU A 65 18.27 17.64 8.01
N LEU A 66 18.98 17.41 9.10
CA LEU A 66 19.08 16.09 9.75
C LEU A 66 17.72 15.60 10.25
N LEU A 67 16.97 16.42 10.99
CA LEU A 67 15.62 16.05 11.48
C LEU A 67 14.64 15.77 10.33
N TRP A 68 14.70 16.59 9.28
CA TRP A 68 13.94 16.37 8.06
C TRP A 68 14.31 15.03 7.40
N SER A 69 15.61 14.75 7.27
CA SER A 69 16.11 13.51 6.66
C SER A 69 15.68 12.28 7.45
N ILE A 70 15.70 12.35 8.78
CA ILE A 70 15.18 11.30 9.67
C ILE A 70 13.68 11.10 9.45
N THR A 71 12.91 12.19 9.34
CA THR A 71 11.45 12.15 9.11
C THR A 71 11.09 11.50 7.77
N VAL A 72 11.88 11.72 6.73
CA VAL A 72 11.70 11.05 5.43
C VAL A 72 12.13 9.59 5.50
N SER A 73 13.27 9.30 6.14
CA SER A 73 13.86 7.95 6.17
C SER A 73 13.08 6.97 7.04
N ILE A 74 12.42 7.44 8.10
CA ILE A 74 11.67 6.58 9.02
C ILE A 74 10.49 5.87 8.33
N PHE A 75 9.94 6.45 7.26
CA PHE A 75 8.93 5.82 6.43
C PHE A 75 9.47 4.54 5.77
N GLY A 76 10.72 4.58 5.27
CA GLY A 76 11.39 3.41 4.70
C GLY A 76 11.65 2.31 5.72
N ILE A 77 12.07 2.69 6.94
CA ILE A 77 12.25 1.74 8.06
C ILE A 77 10.92 1.07 8.42
N GLY A 78 9.84 1.86 8.51
CA GLY A 78 8.50 1.32 8.70
C GLY A 78 8.11 0.35 7.59
N GLY A 79 8.38 0.69 6.32
CA GLY A 79 8.11 -0.16 5.16
C GLY A 79 8.85 -1.50 5.22
N LEU A 80 10.10 -1.51 5.69
CA LEU A 80 10.88 -2.73 5.88
C LEU A 80 10.25 -3.65 6.94
N LEU A 81 9.84 -3.08 8.08
CA LEU A 81 9.17 -3.83 9.15
C LEU A 81 7.81 -4.37 8.70
N GLY A 82 7.03 -3.54 8.00
CA GLY A 82 5.73 -3.93 7.46
C GLY A 82 5.83 -5.07 6.45
N SER A 83 6.76 -4.96 5.49
CA SER A 83 6.96 -5.98 4.46
C SER A 83 7.48 -7.31 5.03
N SER A 84 8.38 -7.27 6.01
CA SER A 84 8.90 -8.46 6.69
C SER A 84 7.81 -9.25 7.40
N GLY A 85 6.85 -8.56 8.04
CA GLY A 85 5.71 -9.19 8.72
C GLY A 85 4.58 -9.63 7.79
N SER A 86 4.48 -9.06 6.58
CA SER A 86 3.34 -9.23 5.68
C SER A 86 3.01 -10.69 5.39
N ARG A 87 4.01 -11.53 5.12
CA ARG A 87 3.83 -12.95 4.80
C ARG A 87 3.19 -13.72 5.96
N TYR A 88 3.69 -13.52 7.17
CA TYR A 88 3.18 -14.19 8.37
C TYR A 88 1.75 -13.74 8.70
N LEU A 89 1.50 -12.43 8.68
CA LEU A 89 0.17 -11.88 8.96
C LEU A 89 -0.87 -12.39 7.95
N THR A 90 -0.51 -12.40 6.66
CA THR A 90 -1.40 -12.84 5.58
C THR A 90 -1.77 -14.32 5.69
N ALA A 91 -0.79 -15.16 6.04
CA ALA A 91 -1.03 -16.59 6.24
C ALA A 91 -1.94 -16.84 7.45
N LYS A 92 -1.70 -16.14 8.57
CA LYS A 92 -2.45 -16.36 9.82
C LYS A 92 -3.87 -15.79 9.81
N TYR A 93 -4.03 -14.54 9.38
CA TYR A 93 -5.29 -13.79 9.50
C TYR A 93 -6.08 -13.68 8.20
N GLY A 94 -5.47 -14.00 7.06
CA GLY A 94 -6.06 -13.81 5.75
C GLY A 94 -5.91 -12.38 5.23
N LYS A 95 -5.93 -12.24 3.90
CA LYS A 95 -5.66 -10.98 3.20
C LYS A 95 -6.64 -9.87 3.55
N LYS A 96 -7.94 -10.18 3.61
CA LYS A 96 -9.00 -9.20 3.87
C LYS A 96 -8.86 -8.59 5.26
N LYS A 97 -8.66 -9.42 6.29
CA LYS A 97 -8.48 -8.93 7.67
C LYS A 97 -7.20 -8.13 7.83
N CYS A 98 -6.11 -8.55 7.19
CA CYS A 98 -4.87 -7.78 7.17
C CYS A 98 -5.06 -6.40 6.53
N LEU A 99 -5.78 -6.31 5.41
CA LEU A 99 -6.04 -5.05 4.73
C LEU A 99 -6.98 -4.14 5.54
N LEU A 100 -7.98 -4.69 6.23
CA LEU A 100 -8.81 -3.93 7.20
C LEU A 100 -7.98 -3.38 8.35
N CYS A 101 -7.13 -4.21 8.98
CA CYS A 101 -6.25 -3.78 10.05
C CYS A 101 -5.26 -2.71 9.57
N ASN A 102 -4.78 -2.83 8.33
CA ASN A 102 -3.90 -1.86 7.70
C ASN A 102 -4.58 -0.49 7.54
N ASN A 103 -5.86 -0.46 7.16
CA ASN A 103 -6.62 0.77 7.03
C ASN A 103 -6.86 1.46 8.37
N LEU A 104 -7.13 0.68 9.43
CA LEU A 104 -7.20 1.23 10.79
C LEU A 104 -5.87 1.85 11.20
N LEU A 105 -4.74 1.18 10.92
CA LEU A 105 -3.41 1.70 11.21
C LEU A 105 -3.16 3.03 10.47
N MET A 106 -3.58 3.14 9.20
CA MET A 106 -3.45 4.40 8.47
C MET A 106 -4.33 5.51 9.05
N ILE A 107 -5.57 5.22 9.43
CA ILE A 107 -6.47 6.25 10.01
C ILE A 107 -5.88 6.78 11.32
N VAL A 108 -5.32 5.91 12.16
CA VAL A 108 -4.63 6.32 13.39
C VAL A 108 -3.40 7.17 13.06
N ALA A 109 -2.58 6.76 12.09
CA ALA A 109 -1.41 7.52 11.66
C ALA A 109 -1.81 8.91 11.12
N ALA A 110 -2.85 8.98 10.29
CA ALA A 110 -3.40 10.22 9.73
C ALA A 110 -3.90 11.16 10.83
N SER A 111 -4.56 10.60 11.85
CA SER A 111 -5.07 11.36 13.00
C SER A 111 -3.92 11.92 13.85
N ILE A 112 -2.90 11.12 14.14
CA ILE A 112 -1.70 11.56 14.88
C ILE A 112 -0.99 12.69 14.12
N MET A 113 -0.81 12.55 12.80
CA MET A 113 -0.19 13.61 11.99
C MET A 113 -1.06 14.87 11.91
N GLY A 114 -2.38 14.73 11.79
CA GLY A 114 -3.31 15.85 11.75
C GLY A 114 -3.34 16.65 13.06
N CYS A 115 -3.25 15.97 14.21
CA CYS A 115 -3.21 16.58 15.53
C CYS A 115 -1.84 17.18 15.92
N SER A 116 -0.79 16.95 15.11
CA SER A 116 0.57 17.39 15.43
C SER A 116 0.70 18.91 15.62
N ASN A 117 -0.05 19.69 14.83
CA ASN A 117 -0.05 21.15 14.92
C ASN A 117 -0.69 21.64 16.22
N THR A 118 -1.81 21.05 16.64
CA THR A 118 -2.48 21.37 17.91
C THR A 118 -1.62 21.00 19.12
N ALA A 119 -0.90 19.88 19.04
CA ALA A 119 -0.03 19.39 20.10
C ALA A 119 1.37 20.03 20.11
N ARG A 120 1.71 20.87 19.12
CA ARG A 120 3.04 21.50 18.96
C ARG A 120 4.18 20.50 19.14
N SER A 121 4.09 19.37 18.44
CA SER A 121 5.04 18.26 18.55
C SER A 121 5.39 17.71 17.17
N PHE A 122 6.66 17.86 16.81
CA PHE A 122 7.22 17.25 15.60
C PHE A 122 7.43 15.74 15.77
N GLU A 123 7.54 15.26 17.00
CA GLU A 123 7.65 13.82 17.32
C GLU A 123 6.41 13.05 16.87
N MET A 124 5.23 13.65 16.93
CA MET A 124 3.99 13.06 16.42
C MET A 124 4.05 12.84 14.89
N ILE A 125 4.67 13.77 14.16
CA ILE A 125 4.88 13.60 12.71
C ILE A 125 5.79 12.40 12.46
N LEU A 126 6.86 12.26 13.24
CA LEU A 126 7.81 11.16 13.13
C LEU A 126 7.13 9.80 13.37
N ILE A 127 6.33 9.69 14.44
CA ILE A 127 5.56 8.48 14.78
C ILE A 127 4.53 8.18 13.68
N GLY A 128 3.78 9.19 13.24
CA GLY A 128 2.81 9.03 12.17
C GLY A 128 3.45 8.52 10.87
N ARG A 129 4.61 9.05 10.49
CA ARG A 129 5.38 8.59 9.32
C ARG A 129 5.87 7.16 9.45
N PHE A 130 6.34 6.77 10.62
CA PHE A 130 6.73 5.40 10.88
C PHE A 130 5.53 4.44 10.70
N MET A 131 4.37 4.79 11.26
CA MET A 131 3.14 3.99 11.11
C MET A 131 2.64 3.93 9.67
N CYS A 132 2.67 5.05 8.93
CA CYS A 132 2.37 5.08 7.49
C CYS A 132 3.33 4.17 6.71
N GLY A 133 4.62 4.15 7.09
CA GLY A 133 5.63 3.27 6.51
C GLY A 133 5.27 1.80 6.71
N ILE A 134 4.96 1.38 7.94
CA ILE A 134 4.52 0.01 8.25
C ILE A 134 3.29 -0.35 7.41
N SER A 135 2.33 0.58 7.32
CA SER A 135 1.12 0.37 6.54
C SER A 135 1.40 0.17 5.06
N ALA A 136 2.25 1.02 4.46
CA ALA A 136 2.66 0.88 3.07
C ALA A 136 3.41 -0.44 2.82
N GLY A 137 4.32 -0.82 3.72
CA GLY A 137 5.08 -2.06 3.62
C GLY A 137 4.22 -3.33 3.70
N LEU A 138 3.13 -3.30 4.47
CA LEU A 138 2.13 -4.38 4.50
C LEU A 138 1.27 -4.36 3.24
N CYS A 139 0.81 -3.18 2.82
CA CYS A 139 -0.21 -3.04 1.78
C CYS A 139 0.31 -3.37 0.37
N VAL A 140 1.53 -2.99 -0.01
CA VAL A 140 2.07 -3.24 -1.35
C VAL A 140 2.06 -4.73 -1.72
N PRO A 141 2.71 -5.63 -0.96
CA PRO A 141 2.72 -7.05 -1.32
C PRO A 141 1.32 -7.67 -1.23
N LEU A 142 0.53 -7.28 -0.22
CA LEU A 142 -0.85 -7.73 -0.04
C LEU A 142 -1.73 -7.40 -1.23
N HIS A 143 -1.63 -6.16 -1.74
CA HIS A 143 -2.43 -5.69 -2.86
C HIS A 143 -2.14 -6.50 -4.12
N HIS A 144 -0.87 -6.61 -4.52
CA HIS A 144 -0.49 -7.37 -5.73
C HIS A 144 -0.86 -8.85 -5.62
N GLN A 145 -0.65 -9.45 -4.44
CA GLN A 145 -1.02 -10.84 -4.22
C GLN A 145 -2.54 -11.04 -4.28
N TYR A 146 -3.31 -10.15 -3.66
CA TYR A 146 -4.77 -10.26 -3.65
C TYR A 146 -5.33 -10.09 -5.06
N LEU A 147 -4.82 -9.11 -5.81
CA LEU A 147 -5.19 -8.82 -7.17
C LEU A 147 -4.87 -9.97 -8.13
N GLY A 148 -3.72 -10.62 -7.98
CA GLY A 148 -3.35 -11.81 -8.74
C GLY A 148 -4.22 -13.03 -8.44
N GLU A 149 -4.70 -13.17 -7.21
CA GLU A 149 -5.55 -14.30 -6.78
C GLU A 149 -7.02 -14.14 -7.17
N ILE A 150 -7.55 -12.92 -7.21
CA ILE A 150 -8.94 -12.66 -7.63
C ILE A 150 -9.10 -12.58 -9.16
N SER A 151 -8.00 -12.31 -9.88
CA SER A 151 -8.06 -12.08 -11.32
C SER A 151 -7.95 -13.38 -12.13
N PRO A 152 -8.77 -13.55 -13.19
CA PRO A 152 -8.69 -14.70 -14.08
C PRO A 152 -7.36 -14.68 -14.84
N ARG A 153 -6.82 -15.86 -15.20
CA ARG A 153 -5.46 -15.99 -15.77
C ARG A 153 -5.21 -15.08 -16.99
N LYS A 154 -6.24 -14.84 -17.81
CA LYS A 154 -6.18 -13.97 -18.99
C LYS A 154 -6.03 -12.48 -18.66
N MET A 155 -6.52 -12.02 -17.49
CA MET A 155 -6.57 -10.60 -17.11
C MET A 155 -5.65 -10.23 -15.94
N ARG A 156 -4.90 -11.19 -15.36
CA ARG A 156 -3.97 -10.93 -14.25
C ARG A 156 -2.97 -9.81 -14.56
N GLY A 157 -2.47 -9.75 -15.79
CA GLY A 157 -1.57 -8.68 -16.23
C GLY A 157 -2.24 -7.30 -16.18
N PHE A 158 -3.45 -7.19 -16.74
CA PHE A 158 -4.22 -5.95 -16.72
C PHE A 158 -4.57 -5.48 -15.30
N ALA A 159 -5.00 -6.43 -14.46
CA ALA A 159 -5.31 -6.15 -13.06
C ALA A 159 -4.08 -5.57 -12.35
N ASN A 160 -2.92 -6.24 -12.44
CA ASN A 160 -1.67 -5.74 -11.85
C ASN A 160 -1.24 -4.37 -12.40
N SER A 161 -1.41 -4.11 -13.69
CA SER A 161 -1.13 -2.78 -14.26
C SER A 161 -2.02 -1.68 -13.67
N THR A 162 -3.25 -2.02 -13.26
CA THR A 162 -4.17 -1.08 -12.62
C THR A 162 -3.64 -0.61 -11.26
N ALA A 163 -2.90 -1.46 -10.54
CA ALA A 163 -2.25 -1.08 -9.28
C ALA A 163 -1.22 0.05 -9.50
N SER A 164 -0.42 -0.04 -10.55
CA SER A 164 0.54 1.01 -10.97
C SER A 164 -0.16 2.28 -11.45
N PHE A 165 -1.30 2.14 -12.15
CA PHE A 165 -2.13 3.29 -12.54
C PHE A 165 -2.60 4.07 -11.30
N PHE A 166 -3.16 3.38 -10.31
CA PHE A 166 -3.61 4.02 -9.05
C PHE A 166 -2.45 4.64 -8.27
N TRP A 167 -1.26 4.02 -8.29
CA TRP A 167 -0.06 4.59 -7.69
C TRP A 167 0.29 5.95 -8.32
N SER A 168 0.34 6.01 -9.66
CA SER A 168 0.61 7.25 -10.40
C SER A 168 -0.49 8.29 -10.21
N LEU A 169 -1.76 7.86 -10.17
CA LEU A 169 -2.89 8.74 -9.88
C LEU A 169 -2.79 9.33 -8.47
N GLY A 170 -2.41 8.51 -7.48
CA GLY A 170 -2.17 8.96 -6.10
C GLY A 170 -1.09 10.02 -6.03
N LYS A 171 0.02 9.81 -6.74
CA LYS A 171 1.08 10.83 -6.88
C LYS A 171 0.52 12.12 -7.48
N ALA A 172 -0.16 12.05 -8.63
CA ALA A 172 -0.70 13.22 -9.30
C ALA A 172 -1.67 14.02 -8.41
N ILE A 173 -2.61 13.35 -7.73
CA ILE A 173 -3.54 14.01 -6.80
C ILE A 173 -2.79 14.58 -5.60
N GLY A 174 -1.76 13.90 -5.10
CA GLY A 174 -0.88 14.40 -4.05
C GLY A 174 -0.13 15.67 -4.45
N GLN A 175 0.31 15.78 -5.71
CA GLN A 175 0.94 16.98 -6.27
C GLN A 175 -0.05 18.13 -6.36
N ILE A 176 -1.24 17.87 -6.92
CA ILE A 176 -2.30 18.88 -7.06
C ILE A 176 -2.72 19.40 -5.68
N SER A 177 -2.98 18.49 -4.74
CA SER A 177 -3.39 18.85 -3.37
C SER A 177 -2.29 19.62 -2.63
N GLY A 178 -1.02 19.36 -2.95
CA GLY A 178 0.14 20.05 -2.37
C GLY A 178 0.39 21.46 -2.91
N GLN A 179 -0.35 21.92 -3.93
CA GLN A 179 -0.22 23.29 -4.42
C GLN A 179 -0.66 24.31 -3.35
N ARG A 180 0.03 25.47 -3.34
CA ARG A 180 -0.20 26.56 -2.37
C ARG A 180 -1.63 27.08 -2.35
N GLU A 181 -2.34 26.99 -3.48
CA GLU A 181 -3.73 27.48 -3.61
C GLU A 181 -4.79 26.53 -3.02
N LEU A 182 -4.45 25.27 -2.76
CA LEU A 182 -5.39 24.27 -2.23
C LEU A 182 -5.11 23.98 -0.75
N LEU A 183 -4.30 22.97 -0.46
CA LEU A 183 -3.98 22.53 0.91
C LEU A 183 -2.52 22.78 1.29
N GLY A 184 -1.70 23.32 0.38
CA GLY A 184 -0.30 23.71 0.60
C GLY A 184 -0.13 25.07 1.30
N SER A 185 -1.17 25.61 1.95
CA SER A 185 -1.06 26.83 2.75
C SER A 185 -0.55 26.50 4.16
N GLN A 186 0.12 27.46 4.81
CA GLN A 186 0.73 27.29 6.14
C GLN A 186 -0.29 26.90 7.23
N ALA A 187 -1.58 27.19 7.04
CA ALA A 187 -2.64 26.79 7.96
C ALA A 187 -3.22 25.38 7.67
N LEU A 188 -3.08 24.86 6.45
CA LEU A 188 -3.80 23.69 5.95
C LEU A 188 -2.92 22.44 5.77
N TRP A 189 -1.60 22.56 5.92
CA TRP A 189 -0.68 21.41 5.81
C TRP A 189 -1.02 20.23 6.75
N PRO A 190 -1.53 20.41 7.99
CA PRO A 190 -1.93 19.28 8.83
C PRO A 190 -3.17 18.58 8.28
N MET A 191 -4.08 19.33 7.64
CA MET A 191 -5.25 18.76 6.96
C MET A 191 -4.83 17.98 5.71
N LEU A 192 -3.81 18.44 4.98
CA LEU A 192 -3.22 17.68 3.88
C LEU A 192 -2.66 16.33 4.39
N MET A 193 -1.99 16.32 5.53
CA MET A 193 -1.54 15.06 6.16
C MET A 193 -2.70 14.19 6.63
N ALA A 194 -3.73 14.76 7.24
CA ALA A 194 -4.91 14.02 7.67
C ALA A 194 -5.73 13.45 6.50
N SER A 195 -5.69 14.11 5.33
CA SER A 195 -6.46 13.72 4.14
C SER A 195 -6.11 12.33 3.61
N CYS A 196 -4.92 11.79 3.92
CA CYS A 196 -4.58 10.40 3.60
C CYS A 196 -5.47 9.36 4.31
N GLY A 197 -6.16 9.74 5.39
CA GLY A 197 -7.10 8.88 6.10
C GLY A 197 -8.43 8.73 5.38
N LEU A 198 -8.80 9.65 4.48
CA LEU A 198 -10.05 9.59 3.70
C LEU A 198 -10.10 8.35 2.79
N PRO A 199 -9.09 8.11 1.92
CA PRO A 199 -9.05 6.88 1.12
C PRO A 199 -9.06 5.60 1.97
N ALA A 200 -8.34 5.61 3.11
CA ALA A 200 -8.33 4.48 4.04
C ALA A 200 -9.71 4.22 4.65
N LEU A 201 -10.45 5.27 5.00
CA LEU A 201 -11.82 5.19 5.53
C LEU A 201 -12.78 4.63 4.48
N VAL A 202 -12.71 5.13 3.25
CA VAL A 202 -13.53 4.63 2.12
C VAL A 202 -13.26 3.15 1.91
N GLN A 203 -11.99 2.73 1.92
CA GLN A 203 -11.66 1.30 1.81
C GLN A 203 -12.11 0.50 3.03
N LEU A 204 -12.02 1.04 4.25
CA LEU A 204 -12.49 0.37 5.46
C LEU A 204 -13.99 0.07 5.42
N VAL A 205 -14.79 0.98 4.87
CA VAL A 205 -16.25 0.81 4.73
C VAL A 205 -16.62 -0.11 3.57
N THR A 206 -15.90 -0.02 2.45
CA THR A 206 -16.24 -0.78 1.23
C THR A 206 -15.70 -2.21 1.24
N LEU A 207 -14.51 -2.45 1.78
CA LEU A 207 -13.85 -3.76 1.77
C LEU A 207 -14.61 -4.89 2.49
N PRO A 208 -15.37 -4.66 3.59
CA PRO A 208 -16.21 -5.67 4.22
C PRO A 208 -17.26 -6.28 3.27
N PHE A 209 -17.74 -5.53 2.28
CA PHE A 209 -18.74 -6.00 1.32
C PHE A 209 -18.17 -6.93 0.24
N PHE A 210 -16.84 -6.96 0.06
CA PHE A 210 -16.19 -7.81 -0.93
C PHE A 210 -15.80 -9.19 -0.37
N PRO A 211 -15.82 -10.25 -1.19
CA PRO A 211 -15.47 -11.59 -0.74
C PRO A 211 -13.98 -11.70 -0.39
N GLU A 212 -13.67 -12.60 0.55
CA GLU A 212 -12.28 -12.95 0.87
C GLU A 212 -11.62 -13.70 -0.30
N SER A 213 -10.27 -13.75 -0.35
CA SER A 213 -9.55 -14.40 -1.46
C SER A 213 -10.06 -15.84 -1.68
N PRO A 214 -10.52 -16.19 -2.91
CA PRO A 214 -11.04 -17.53 -3.19
C PRO A 214 -10.02 -18.65 -2.89
N PRO A 215 -8.72 -18.50 -3.24
CA PRO A 215 -7.67 -19.42 -2.78
C PRO A 215 -7.55 -19.51 -1.26
N TYR A 216 -7.65 -18.39 -0.53
CA TYR A 216 -7.57 -18.41 0.94
C TYR A 216 -8.77 -19.14 1.58
N LEU A 217 -9.99 -18.90 1.10
CA LEU A 217 -11.20 -19.60 1.55
C LEU A 217 -11.07 -21.11 1.34
N LEU A 218 -10.54 -21.52 0.19
CA LEU A 218 -10.39 -22.92 -0.17
C LEU A 218 -9.20 -23.61 0.55
N MET A 219 -8.11 -22.90 0.80
CA MET A 219 -6.90 -23.43 1.45
C MET A 219 -7.01 -23.47 2.98
N HIS A 220 -7.51 -22.40 3.60
CA HIS A 220 -7.49 -22.23 5.06
C HIS A 220 -8.80 -22.63 5.75
N LYS A 221 -9.95 -22.42 5.12
CA LYS A 221 -11.26 -22.76 5.70
C LYS A 221 -11.84 -24.06 5.16
N GLY A 222 -11.30 -24.61 4.07
CA GLY A 222 -11.85 -25.79 3.40
C GLY A 222 -13.24 -25.56 2.79
N ASP A 223 -13.67 -24.30 2.70
CA ASP A 223 -15.03 -23.93 2.32
C ASP A 223 -15.14 -23.80 0.79
N GLN A 224 -15.48 -24.92 0.14
CA GLN A 224 -15.69 -24.97 -1.31
C GLN A 224 -16.88 -24.10 -1.74
N GLU A 225 -17.93 -24.02 -0.93
CA GLU A 225 -19.13 -23.25 -1.26
C GLU A 225 -18.86 -21.74 -1.14
N GLY A 226 -18.12 -21.31 -0.12
CA GLY A 226 -17.62 -19.94 0.02
C GLY A 226 -16.71 -19.51 -1.14
N CYS A 227 -15.85 -20.40 -1.63
CA CYS A 227 -15.01 -20.14 -2.81
C CYS A 227 -15.84 -19.99 -4.10
N LYS A 228 -16.80 -20.90 -4.35
CA LYS A 228 -17.72 -20.79 -5.49
C LYS A 228 -18.53 -19.50 -5.44
N LYS A 229 -19.01 -19.10 -4.26
CA LYS A 229 -19.75 -17.86 -4.05
C LYS A 229 -18.88 -16.62 -4.31
N ALA A 230 -17.63 -16.62 -3.83
CA ALA A 230 -16.67 -15.56 -4.09
C ALA A 230 -16.37 -15.41 -5.59
N ILE A 231 -16.15 -16.52 -6.30
CA ILE A 231 -15.90 -16.53 -7.74
C ILE A 231 -17.13 -16.02 -8.51
N ARG A 232 -18.34 -16.46 -8.17
CA ARG A 232 -19.57 -15.94 -8.78
C ARG A 232 -19.76 -14.44 -8.54
N GLN A 233 -19.41 -13.94 -7.36
CA GLN A 233 -19.47 -12.50 -7.07
C GLN A 233 -18.41 -11.69 -7.84
N LEU A 234 -17.25 -12.26 -8.13
CA LEU A 234 -16.15 -11.57 -8.83
C LEU A 234 -16.27 -11.64 -10.35
N TRP A 235 -16.66 -12.80 -10.89
CA TRP A 235 -16.65 -13.10 -12.32
C TRP A 235 -18.04 -13.21 -12.96
N GLY A 236 -19.10 -13.02 -12.17
CA GLY A 236 -20.49 -13.10 -12.62
C GLY A 236 -21.07 -14.52 -12.64
N GLU A 237 -22.30 -14.64 -13.13
CA GLU A 237 -22.94 -15.94 -13.32
C GLU A 237 -22.41 -16.62 -14.58
N GLY A 238 -21.66 -17.72 -14.39
CA GLY A 238 -21.10 -18.53 -15.46
C GLY A 238 -20.59 -19.90 -14.98
N HIS A 239 -20.42 -20.84 -15.91
CA HIS A 239 -19.82 -22.15 -15.65
C HIS A 239 -18.29 -22.04 -15.47
N HIS A 240 -17.85 -21.50 -14.33
CA HIS A 240 -16.42 -21.35 -13.99
C HIS A 240 -15.80 -22.62 -13.39
N GLN A 241 -16.41 -23.80 -13.59
CA GLN A 241 -15.94 -25.08 -13.04
C GLN A 241 -14.48 -25.38 -13.40
N ALA A 242 -14.07 -25.10 -14.64
CA ALA A 242 -12.70 -25.38 -15.09
C ALA A 242 -11.64 -24.54 -14.36
N GLU A 243 -11.93 -23.26 -14.09
CA GLU A 243 -11.01 -22.40 -13.32
C GLU A 243 -11.01 -22.75 -11.83
N ILE A 244 -12.17 -23.15 -11.29
CA ILE A 244 -12.28 -23.67 -9.93
C ILE A 244 -11.45 -24.95 -9.79
N ASP A 245 -11.54 -25.88 -10.73
CA ASP A 245 -10.77 -27.12 -10.75
C ASP A 245 -9.28 -26.86 -10.90
N ASP A 246 -8.88 -25.87 -11.69
CA ASP A 246 -7.47 -25.45 -11.80
C ASP A 246 -6.95 -24.85 -10.49
N ILE A 247 -7.75 -24.04 -9.77
CA ILE A 247 -7.40 -23.56 -8.42
C ILE A 247 -7.29 -24.74 -7.44
N MET A 248 -8.16 -25.77 -7.57
CA MET A 248 -8.08 -26.99 -6.76
C MET A 248 -6.84 -27.82 -7.07
N ARG A 249 -6.41 -27.90 -8.34
CA ARG A 249 -5.17 -28.55 -8.75
C ARG A 249 -3.95 -27.81 -8.22
N GLU A 250 -3.90 -26.48 -8.35
CA GLU A 250 -2.85 -25.64 -7.75
C GLU A 250 -2.77 -25.86 -6.23
N LYS A 251 -3.91 -26.01 -5.53
CA LYS A 251 -3.94 -26.38 -4.11
C LYS A 251 -3.32 -27.75 -3.82
N ALA A 252 -3.59 -28.76 -4.64
CA ALA A 252 -3.03 -30.10 -4.47
C ALA A 252 -1.50 -30.09 -4.61
N THR A 253 -0.97 -29.29 -5.54
CA THR A 253 0.48 -29.11 -5.74
C THR A 253 1.11 -28.28 -4.61
N MET A 254 0.44 -27.21 -4.16
CA MET A 254 0.90 -26.36 -3.07
C MET A 254 0.91 -27.06 -1.70
N LYS A 255 -0.03 -27.99 -1.43
CA LYS A 255 -0.04 -28.79 -0.19
C LYS A 255 1.24 -29.62 0.01
N ASN A 256 1.87 -30.06 -1.09
CA ASN A 256 3.12 -30.81 -1.06
C ASN A 256 4.36 -29.90 -1.08
N THR A 257 4.18 -28.59 -1.24
CA THR A 257 5.29 -27.63 -1.27
C THR A 257 5.46 -27.04 0.12
N LYS A 258 6.59 -27.32 0.78
CA LYS A 258 6.91 -26.71 2.08
C LYS A 258 6.95 -25.18 1.92
N ILE A 259 6.33 -24.47 2.86
CA ILE A 259 6.45 -23.00 2.96
C ILE A 259 7.88 -22.71 3.40
N LEU A 260 8.78 -22.49 2.43
CA LEU A 260 10.18 -22.22 2.68
C LEU A 260 10.34 -20.86 3.36
N SER A 261 11.09 -20.82 4.46
CA SER A 261 11.51 -19.59 5.13
C SER A 261 12.45 -18.77 4.23
N VAL A 262 12.54 -17.45 4.42
CA VAL A 262 13.43 -16.58 3.62
C VAL A 262 14.88 -17.08 3.68
N LEU A 263 15.33 -17.52 4.86
CA LEU A 263 16.65 -18.11 5.07
C LEU A 263 16.85 -19.46 4.36
N GLU A 264 15.77 -20.23 4.18
CA GLU A 264 15.81 -21.51 3.47
C GLU A 264 15.84 -21.30 1.95
N ILE A 265 15.06 -20.33 1.44
CA ILE A 265 15.08 -19.95 0.01
C ILE A 265 16.47 -19.43 -0.38
N MET A 266 17.14 -18.66 0.49
CA MET A 266 18.51 -18.21 0.24
C MET A 266 19.53 -19.37 0.19
N LYS A 267 19.31 -20.43 0.96
CA LYS A 267 20.20 -21.60 0.98
C LYS A 267 19.98 -22.50 -0.24
N GLU A 268 18.77 -22.55 -0.76
CA GLU A 268 18.36 -23.44 -1.84
C GLU A 268 19.00 -23.05 -3.20
N PRO A 269 19.84 -23.90 -3.80
CA PRO A 269 20.58 -23.56 -5.02
C PRO A 269 19.67 -23.29 -6.23
N ALA A 270 18.48 -23.90 -6.29
CA ALA A 270 17.52 -23.69 -7.38
C ALA A 270 16.98 -22.25 -7.45
N PHE A 271 16.90 -21.54 -6.32
CA PHE A 271 16.30 -20.20 -6.24
C PHE A 271 17.35 -19.06 -6.21
N ARG A 272 18.64 -19.37 -6.06
CA ARG A 272 19.69 -18.35 -5.93
C ARG A 272 19.75 -17.40 -7.13
N TRP A 273 19.72 -17.93 -8.35
CA TRP A 273 19.72 -17.09 -9.56
C TRP A 273 18.49 -16.18 -9.63
N GLN A 274 17.31 -16.69 -9.28
CA GLN A 274 16.09 -15.88 -9.23
C GLN A 274 16.19 -14.78 -8.17
N LEU A 275 16.72 -15.10 -6.98
CA LEU A 275 16.99 -14.12 -5.93
C LEU A 275 17.99 -13.05 -6.38
N TYR A 276 19.10 -13.45 -7.00
CA TYR A 276 20.11 -12.50 -7.50
C TYR A 276 19.53 -11.55 -8.55
N THR A 277 18.70 -12.06 -9.47
CA THR A 277 18.04 -11.22 -10.47
C THR A 277 17.06 -10.24 -9.80
N ILE A 278 16.24 -10.69 -8.84
CA ILE A 278 15.28 -9.83 -8.14
C ILE A 278 16.00 -8.76 -7.31
N VAL A 279 17.04 -9.13 -6.56
CA VAL A 279 17.82 -8.20 -5.73
C VAL A 279 18.52 -7.17 -6.61
N THR A 280 19.22 -7.62 -7.65
CA THR A 280 19.92 -6.71 -8.58
C THR A 280 18.94 -5.78 -9.28
N LEU A 281 17.81 -6.28 -9.78
CA LEU A 281 16.81 -5.46 -10.46
C LEU A 281 16.21 -4.40 -9.53
N THR A 282 15.84 -4.81 -8.30
CA THR A 282 15.23 -3.90 -7.32
C THR A 282 16.24 -2.86 -6.83
N ALA A 283 17.50 -3.26 -6.61
CA ALA A 283 18.57 -2.35 -6.25
C ALA A 283 18.85 -1.34 -7.36
N THR A 284 18.96 -1.79 -8.62
CA THR A 284 19.17 -0.90 -9.76
C THR A 284 18.01 0.09 -9.92
N MET A 285 16.75 -0.36 -9.76
CA MET A 285 15.60 0.56 -9.81
C MET A 285 15.62 1.60 -8.69
N GLN A 286 16.00 1.22 -7.47
CA GLN A 286 16.07 2.17 -6.36
C GLN A 286 17.27 3.13 -6.49
N LEU A 287 18.39 2.66 -7.04
CA LEU A 287 19.63 3.42 -7.24
C LEU A 287 19.60 4.31 -8.49
N CYS A 288 18.68 4.09 -9.43
CA CYS A 288 18.49 4.91 -10.63
C CYS A 288 18.02 6.35 -10.31
N GLY A 289 17.79 6.69 -9.04
CA GLY A 289 17.53 8.06 -8.64
C GLY A 289 16.11 8.56 -8.90
N ILE A 290 15.17 7.71 -9.33
CA ILE A 290 13.76 8.10 -9.54
C ILE A 290 13.15 8.78 -8.30
N ASN A 291 13.53 8.33 -7.10
CA ASN A 291 13.11 8.97 -5.86
C ASN A 291 13.91 10.25 -5.57
N ALA A 292 15.18 10.31 -5.97
CA ALA A 292 16.02 11.51 -5.81
C ALA A 292 15.52 12.65 -6.70
N ASP A 293 15.18 12.40 -7.97
CA ASP A 293 14.66 13.42 -8.89
C ASP A 293 13.34 14.02 -8.40
N LEU A 294 12.44 13.20 -7.84
CA LEU A 294 11.19 13.67 -7.23
C LEU A 294 11.44 14.60 -6.03
N PHE A 295 12.55 14.40 -5.32
CA PHE A 295 12.93 15.19 -4.15
C PHE A 295 13.82 16.40 -4.49
N LEU A 296 14.60 16.35 -5.58
CA LEU A 296 15.53 17.40 -6.00
C LEU A 296 14.89 18.48 -6.88
N HIS A 297 13.78 18.18 -7.55
CA HIS A 297 13.10 19.14 -8.41
C HIS A 297 12.26 20.20 -7.65
N PHE A 298 12.34 20.24 -6.31
CA PHE A 298 11.68 21.21 -5.41
C PHE A 298 12.55 21.50 -4.18
#